data_AF-A0A956AP52-F1
#
_entry.id   AF-A0A956AP52-F1
#
_cell.length_a   1.000
_cell.length_b   1.000
_cell.length_c   1.000
_cell.angle_alpha   90.00
_cell.angle_beta   90.00
_cell.angle_gamma   90.00
#
_symmetry.space_group_name_H-M   'P 1'
#
loop_
_entity.id
_entity.type
_entity.pdbx_description
1 polymer ?
#
loop_
_entity_poly.entity_id
_entity_poly.type
_entity_poly.pdbx_seq_one_letter_code
_entity_poly.pdbx_strand_id
1 'polypeptide(L)'
;MSRWTSRALLSVLLSSPCLACGGGSAPPHQTLVPLFEGARIDDARTHAAELMAQADAARDAALIAEQAGESEQAAELATEARLWLAAALASADQRSFEQERAADLAASAVAAQQTVALVNERELVVEREAQAQAGALAADAARQAFEHAAGYETRRLRRDDPETRALYRETSLVLQQRSAALLAAARALGAPADAAGSLDARLAELRRAPRAELVVEQADALLADALALLGQARAGHPVTPGERGALLEAARERGLAAVEGERGMELRGPHIDRAQAAGLRQVAGLLAAHPHGGVQILVIGPVARRSAGRRRAAALHAGLLRAGVPAERLSIVEVVADVEAPGLALSLPAY
;
A
#
# COMPACT_ATOMS: atom_id res chain seq x y z
N MET A 1 -1.20 26.58 20.58
CA MET A 1 -1.83 27.80 21.13
C MET A 1 -2.84 28.30 20.07
N SER A 2 -3.91 27.60 19.74
CA SER A 2 -5.21 27.42 20.44
C SER A 2 -5.91 28.72 20.86
N ARG A 3 -6.99 29.05 20.11
CA ARG A 3 -8.30 29.61 20.53
C ARG A 3 -8.68 30.92 19.80
N TRP A 4 -9.36 30.77 18.67
CA TRP A 4 -10.39 31.72 18.23
C TRP A 4 -11.72 30.95 18.22
N THR A 5 -12.44 31.03 19.32
CA THR A 5 -13.79 30.49 19.48
C THR A 5 -14.81 31.53 19.07
N SER A 6 -15.62 31.14 18.10
CA SER A 6 -17.08 31.23 18.10
C SER A 6 -17.72 32.61 18.28
N ARG A 7 -18.13 33.13 17.12
CA ARG A 7 -19.36 33.90 16.91
C ARG A 7 -20.54 33.29 17.68
N ALA A 8 -21.16 34.07 18.56
CA ALA A 8 -22.57 33.95 18.91
C ALA A 8 -23.01 35.27 19.56
N LEU A 9 -24.28 35.63 19.33
CA LEU A 9 -25.00 36.84 19.77
C LEU A 9 -25.03 37.98 18.75
N LEU A 10 -25.84 37.77 17.71
CA LEU A 10 -26.54 38.87 17.04
C LEU A 10 -27.97 38.87 17.58
N SER A 11 -28.13 39.60 18.68
CA SER A 11 -29.40 39.96 19.28
C SER A 11 -30.12 40.94 18.34
N VAL A 12 -31.05 40.44 17.52
CA VAL A 12 -32.00 41.31 16.81
C VAL A 12 -33.17 41.58 17.75
N LEU A 13 -33.00 42.61 18.57
CA LEU A 13 -34.07 43.39 19.17
C LEU A 13 -34.72 44.20 18.04
N LEU A 14 -35.81 43.69 17.46
CA LEU A 14 -36.75 44.48 16.68
C LEU A 14 -38.01 44.69 17.52
N SER A 15 -37.85 45.55 18.51
CA SER A 15 -38.93 46.27 19.17
C SER A 15 -39.36 47.43 18.27
N SER A 16 -40.57 47.39 17.71
CA SER A 16 -41.32 48.60 17.37
C SER A 16 -42.81 48.29 17.14
N PRO A 17 -43.68 49.28 17.41
CA PRO A 17 -44.85 49.09 18.25
C PRO A 17 -46.14 49.04 17.44
N CYS A 18 -47.03 48.12 17.81
CA CYS A 18 -48.44 48.16 17.43
C CYS A 18 -49.16 49.22 18.27
N LEU A 19 -48.97 50.50 17.93
CA LEU A 19 -49.82 51.60 18.42
C LEU A 19 -50.22 52.50 17.25
N ALA A 20 -51.30 52.10 16.58
CA ALA A 20 -52.26 52.98 15.93
C ALA A 20 -53.50 52.17 15.55
N CYS A 21 -54.43 52.01 16.49
CA CYS A 21 -55.84 51.77 16.16
C CYS A 21 -56.40 53.07 15.58
N GLY A 22 -56.07 53.36 14.33
CA GLY A 22 -56.80 54.34 13.52
C GLY A 22 -57.87 53.57 12.76
N GLY A 23 -59.14 53.84 13.06
CA GLY A 23 -60.29 53.36 12.28
C GLY A 23 -60.29 53.96 10.88
N GLY A 24 -59.35 53.53 10.04
CA GLY A 24 -59.38 53.75 8.60
C GLY A 24 -60.27 52.68 7.99
N SER A 25 -61.31 53.10 7.25
CA SER A 25 -62.13 52.19 6.45
C SER A 25 -61.22 51.25 5.67
N ALA A 26 -61.47 49.94 5.76
CA ALA A 26 -60.79 48.95 4.93
C ALA A 26 -60.84 49.45 3.47
N PRO A 27 -59.69 49.63 2.80
CA PRO A 27 -59.68 50.13 1.44
C PRO A 27 -60.45 49.14 0.54
N PRO A 28 -61.20 49.65 -0.45
CA PRO A 28 -62.05 48.81 -1.31
C PRO A 28 -61.23 47.73 -2.02
N HIS A 29 -61.90 46.64 -2.41
CA HIS A 29 -61.34 45.46 -3.06
C HIS A 29 -60.49 45.79 -4.31
N GLN A 30 -60.75 46.91 -4.98
CA GLN A 30 -59.93 47.43 -6.10
C GLN A 30 -58.44 47.59 -5.76
N THR A 31 -58.05 47.47 -4.48
CA THR A 31 -56.67 47.49 -4.01
C THR A 31 -55.98 46.13 -3.94
N LEU A 32 -56.67 44.99 -4.14
CA LEU A 32 -56.07 43.65 -4.04
C LEU A 32 -55.46 43.16 -5.35
N VAL A 33 -56.11 43.37 -6.50
CA VAL A 33 -55.62 42.92 -7.82
C VAL A 33 -54.15 43.30 -8.08
N PRO A 34 -53.72 44.56 -7.92
CA PRO A 34 -52.33 44.93 -8.17
C PRO A 34 -51.31 44.32 -7.20
N LEU A 35 -51.75 43.76 -6.06
CA LEU A 35 -50.86 43.08 -5.10
C LEU A 35 -50.54 41.64 -5.52
N PHE A 36 -51.36 41.04 -6.39
CA PHE A 36 -51.19 39.67 -6.90
C PHE A 36 -50.54 39.64 -8.30
N GLU A 37 -49.89 40.74 -8.69
CA GLU A 37 -49.23 40.88 -9.98
C GLU A 37 -47.73 41.20 -9.80
N GLY A 38 -46.92 40.77 -10.76
CA GLY A 38 -45.49 41.08 -10.82
C GLY A 38 -44.56 39.91 -10.50
N ALA A 39 -43.27 40.10 -10.80
CA ALA A 39 -42.27 39.04 -10.79
C ALA A 39 -42.14 38.32 -9.43
N ARG A 40 -42.26 39.04 -8.31
CA ARG A 40 -42.19 38.42 -6.97
C ARG A 40 -43.37 37.48 -6.70
N ILE A 41 -44.53 37.74 -7.32
CA ILE A 41 -45.69 36.86 -7.21
C ILE A 41 -45.51 35.61 -8.09
N ASP A 42 -44.92 35.76 -9.27
CA ASP A 42 -44.58 34.62 -10.13
C ASP A 42 -43.53 33.72 -9.46
N ASP A 43 -42.54 34.31 -8.79
CA ASP A 43 -41.58 33.58 -7.96
C ASP A 43 -42.28 32.89 -6.79
N ALA A 44 -43.20 33.56 -6.09
CA ALA A 44 -43.96 32.94 -5.01
C ALA A 44 -44.91 31.84 -5.48
N ARG A 45 -45.46 31.92 -6.69
CA ARG A 45 -46.24 30.83 -7.29
C ARG A 45 -45.37 29.62 -7.60
N THR A 46 -44.14 29.85 -8.02
CA THR A 46 -43.17 28.78 -8.30
C THR A 46 -42.66 28.14 -7.01
N HIS A 47 -42.33 28.96 -6.02
CA HIS A 47 -41.62 28.53 -4.82
C HIS A 47 -42.51 28.36 -3.59
N ALA A 48 -43.77 28.78 -3.58
CA ALA A 48 -44.70 28.66 -2.47
C ALA A 48 -46.14 28.42 -2.98
N ALA A 49 -46.27 27.53 -3.97
CA ALA A 49 -47.52 27.27 -4.68
C ALA A 49 -48.74 27.03 -3.78
N GLU A 50 -48.59 26.29 -2.68
CA GLU A 50 -49.67 25.99 -1.75
C GLU A 50 -50.17 27.24 -0.99
N LEU A 51 -49.25 28.10 -0.54
CA LEU A 51 -49.58 29.36 0.14
C LEU A 51 -50.18 30.37 -0.84
N MET A 52 -49.67 30.40 -2.08
CA MET A 52 -50.26 31.21 -3.15
C MET A 52 -51.67 30.75 -3.52
N ALA A 53 -51.93 29.44 -3.54
CA ALA A 53 -53.26 28.91 -3.79
C ALA A 53 -54.26 29.33 -2.69
N GLN A 54 -53.83 29.36 -1.43
CA GLN A 54 -54.63 29.88 -0.31
C GLN A 54 -54.87 31.39 -0.42
N ALA A 55 -53.86 32.15 -0.83
CA ALA A 55 -53.98 33.59 -1.05
C ALA A 55 -54.94 33.91 -2.22
N ASP A 56 -54.83 33.20 -3.34
CA ASP A 56 -55.71 33.34 -4.50
C ASP A 56 -57.15 32.95 -4.14
N ALA A 57 -57.35 31.85 -3.41
CA ALA A 57 -58.69 31.42 -2.96
C ALA A 57 -59.36 32.43 -2.02
N ALA A 58 -58.61 32.99 -1.06
CA ALA A 58 -59.13 34.02 -0.15
C ALA A 58 -59.46 35.33 -0.90
N ARG A 59 -58.64 35.71 -1.90
CA ARG A 59 -58.93 36.85 -2.78
C ARG A 59 -60.21 36.63 -3.57
N ASP A 60 -60.37 35.46 -4.18
CA ASP A 60 -61.54 35.14 -4.99
C ASP A 60 -62.82 35.05 -4.12
N ALA A 61 -62.71 34.57 -2.88
CA ALA A 61 -63.81 34.60 -1.92
C ALA A 61 -64.18 36.04 -1.50
N ALA A 62 -63.19 36.92 -1.31
CA ALA A 62 -63.44 38.34 -1.01
C ALA A 62 -64.19 39.05 -2.15
N LEU A 63 -63.84 38.75 -3.42
CA LEU A 63 -64.55 39.22 -4.61
C LEU A 63 -66.02 38.83 -4.61
N ILE A 64 -66.30 37.56 -4.28
CA ILE A 64 -67.67 37.02 -4.27
C ILE A 64 -68.51 37.68 -3.17
N ALA A 65 -67.96 37.82 -1.96
CA ALA A 65 -68.65 38.46 -0.84
C ALA A 65 -68.98 39.94 -1.12
N GLU A 66 -68.06 40.67 -1.76
CA GLU A 66 -68.30 42.07 -2.15
C GLU A 66 -69.43 42.19 -3.19
N GLN A 67 -69.47 41.30 -4.19
CA GLN A 67 -70.54 41.26 -5.20
C GLN A 67 -71.91 40.94 -4.59
N ALA A 68 -71.95 40.18 -3.49
CA ALA A 68 -73.15 39.87 -2.73
C ALA A 68 -73.60 41.01 -1.79
N GLY A 69 -72.78 42.06 -1.61
CA GLY A 69 -73.05 43.18 -0.70
C GLY A 69 -72.65 42.93 0.75
N GLU A 70 -71.88 41.87 1.02
CA GLU A 70 -71.42 41.45 2.35
C GLU A 70 -70.08 42.14 2.70
N SER A 71 -70.12 43.44 2.99
CA SER A 71 -68.93 44.28 3.10
C SER A 71 -67.97 43.91 4.24
N GLU A 72 -68.48 43.49 5.41
CA GLU A 72 -67.65 43.08 6.55
C GLU A 72 -66.89 41.78 6.25
N GLN A 73 -67.58 40.79 5.69
CA GLN A 73 -66.99 39.51 5.30
C GLN A 73 -65.97 39.67 4.17
N ALA A 74 -66.24 40.54 3.18
CA ALA A 74 -65.28 40.86 2.14
C ALA A 74 -63.99 41.49 2.70
N ALA A 75 -64.08 42.33 3.74
CA ALA A 75 -62.92 42.94 4.39
C ALA A 75 -62.07 41.94 5.19
N GLU A 76 -62.71 40.98 5.87
CA GLU A 76 -62.02 39.89 6.56
C GLU A 76 -61.26 38.99 5.58
N LEU A 77 -61.94 38.53 4.51
CA LEU A 77 -61.34 37.69 3.46
C LEU A 77 -60.22 38.42 2.69
N ALA A 78 -60.36 39.74 2.48
CA ALA A 78 -59.31 40.57 1.91
C ALA A 78 -58.07 40.66 2.80
N THR A 79 -58.26 40.68 4.12
CA THR A 79 -57.17 40.67 5.10
C THR A 79 -56.49 39.30 5.13
N GLU A 80 -57.28 38.22 5.12
CA GLU A 80 -56.78 36.85 5.02
C GLU A 80 -55.95 36.64 3.74
N ALA A 81 -56.42 37.12 2.58
CA ALA A 81 -55.70 37.05 1.32
C ALA A 81 -54.33 37.76 1.40
N ARG A 82 -54.25 38.93 2.06
CA ARG A 82 -52.99 39.66 2.26
C ARG A 82 -52.03 38.92 3.19
N LEU A 83 -52.54 38.25 4.23
CA LEU A 83 -51.72 37.48 5.16
C LEU A 83 -51.12 36.24 4.47
N TRP A 84 -51.92 35.50 3.71
CA TRP A 84 -51.43 34.37 2.93
C TRP A 84 -50.44 34.79 1.84
N LEU A 85 -50.70 35.90 1.16
CA LEU A 85 -49.76 36.46 0.18
C LEU A 85 -48.42 36.84 0.82
N ALA A 86 -48.45 37.50 1.99
CA ALA A 86 -47.23 37.85 2.73
C ALA A 86 -46.45 36.61 3.18
N ALA A 87 -47.14 35.56 3.63
CA ALA A 87 -46.53 34.29 3.99
C ALA A 87 -45.91 33.58 2.78
N ALA A 88 -46.60 33.59 1.63
CA ALA A 88 -46.10 33.01 0.38
C ALA A 88 -44.82 33.73 -0.09
N LEU A 89 -44.83 35.06 -0.09
CA LEU A 89 -43.67 35.89 -0.44
C LEU A 89 -42.48 35.62 0.50
N ALA A 90 -42.71 35.60 1.82
CA ALA A 90 -41.66 35.32 2.79
C ALA A 90 -41.07 33.90 2.62
N SER A 91 -41.92 32.90 2.34
CA SER A 91 -41.45 31.54 2.07
C SER A 91 -40.67 31.44 0.75
N ALA A 92 -41.03 32.21 -0.27
CA ALA A 92 -40.33 32.25 -1.54
C ALA A 92 -38.94 32.91 -1.38
N ASP A 93 -38.88 34.04 -0.68
CA ASP A 93 -37.62 34.73 -0.34
C ASP A 93 -36.69 33.81 0.46
N GLN A 94 -37.22 33.09 1.46
CA GLN A 94 -36.44 32.14 2.26
C GLN A 94 -35.86 31.01 1.38
N ARG A 95 -36.66 30.42 0.49
CA ARG A 95 -36.20 29.34 -0.40
C ARG A 95 -35.14 29.85 -1.38
N SER A 96 -35.31 31.04 -1.92
CA SER A 96 -34.31 31.67 -2.80
C SER A 96 -32.99 31.85 -2.06
N PHE A 97 -33.02 32.42 -0.86
CA PHE A 97 -31.83 32.58 -0.02
C PHE A 97 -31.15 31.25 0.34
N GLU A 98 -31.93 30.21 0.66
CA GLU A 98 -31.40 28.88 0.96
C GLU A 98 -30.73 28.23 -0.27
N GLN A 99 -31.30 28.45 -1.47
CA GLN A 99 -30.72 27.97 -2.73
C GLN A 99 -29.41 28.68 -3.07
N GLU A 100 -29.37 30.01 -2.95
CA GLU A 100 -28.13 30.80 -3.13
C GLU A 100 -27.06 30.34 -2.14
N ARG A 101 -27.42 30.20 -0.87
CA ARG A 101 -26.51 29.69 0.17
C ARG A 101 -26.01 28.28 -0.13
N ALA A 102 -26.86 27.39 -0.63
CA ALA A 102 -26.46 26.04 -1.01
C ALA A 102 -25.49 26.06 -2.21
N ALA A 103 -25.74 26.91 -3.20
CA ALA A 103 -24.86 27.10 -4.35
C ALA A 103 -23.47 27.64 -3.92
N ASP A 104 -23.44 28.63 -3.03
CA ASP A 104 -22.21 29.19 -2.48
C ASP A 104 -21.39 28.16 -1.71
N LEU A 105 -22.05 27.34 -0.88
CA LEU A 105 -21.38 26.26 -0.14
C LEU A 105 -20.81 25.20 -1.09
N ALA A 106 -21.55 24.84 -2.15
CA ALA A 106 -21.07 23.89 -3.15
C ALA A 106 -19.86 24.45 -3.92
N ALA A 107 -19.90 25.71 -4.34
CA ALA A 107 -18.78 26.38 -5.00
C ALA A 107 -17.54 26.45 -4.11
N SER A 108 -17.72 26.78 -2.82
CA SER A 108 -16.65 26.81 -1.83
C SER A 108 -16.02 25.42 -1.62
N ALA A 109 -16.85 24.36 -1.56
CA ALA A 109 -16.37 22.99 -1.43
C ALA A 109 -15.53 22.54 -2.63
N VAL A 110 -15.96 22.88 -3.86
CA VAL A 110 -15.19 22.59 -5.08
C VAL A 110 -13.85 23.34 -5.08
N ALA A 111 -13.84 24.62 -4.72
CA ALA A 111 -12.61 25.41 -4.62
C ALA A 111 -11.64 24.87 -3.55
N ALA A 112 -12.16 24.41 -2.41
CA ALA A 112 -11.36 23.76 -1.36
C ALA A 112 -10.74 22.44 -1.86
N GLN A 113 -11.51 21.61 -2.56
CA GLN A 113 -11.01 20.36 -3.15
C GLN A 113 -9.91 20.62 -4.18
N GLN A 114 -10.09 21.62 -5.05
CA GLN A 114 -9.07 22.02 -6.03
C GLN A 114 -7.79 22.53 -5.36
N THR A 115 -7.93 23.29 -4.28
CA THR A 115 -6.77 23.80 -3.53
C THR A 115 -5.98 22.65 -2.90
N VAL A 116 -6.66 21.67 -2.29
CA VAL A 116 -6.01 20.47 -1.74
C VAL A 116 -5.33 19.66 -2.84
N ALA A 117 -5.98 19.49 -4.00
CA ALA A 117 -5.37 18.79 -5.14
C ALA A 117 -4.07 19.47 -5.61
N LEU A 118 -4.08 20.80 -5.76
CA LEU A 118 -2.90 21.58 -6.15
C LEU A 118 -1.78 21.52 -5.11
N VAL A 119 -2.11 21.50 -3.82
CA VAL A 119 -1.11 21.34 -2.74
C VAL A 119 -0.48 19.95 -2.82
N ASN A 120 -1.29 18.89 -2.95
CA ASN A 120 -0.79 17.52 -3.08
C ASN A 120 0.09 17.35 -4.34
N GLU A 121 -0.28 17.95 -5.47
CA GLU A 121 0.55 17.93 -6.69
C GLU A 121 1.90 18.61 -6.47
N ARG A 122 1.92 19.76 -5.78
CA ARG A 122 3.17 20.46 -5.43
C ARG A 122 4.03 19.64 -4.49
N GLU A 123 3.45 19.02 -3.47
CA GLU A 123 4.16 18.13 -2.54
C GLU A 123 4.78 16.94 -3.28
N LEU A 124 4.05 16.31 -4.20
CA LEU A 124 4.58 15.21 -5.03
C LEU A 124 5.75 15.64 -5.91
N VAL A 125 5.74 16.86 -6.46
CA VAL A 125 6.87 17.39 -7.23
C VAL A 125 8.07 17.62 -6.32
N VAL A 126 7.88 18.25 -5.15
CA VAL A 126 8.94 18.47 -4.17
C VAL A 126 9.54 17.15 -3.67
N GLU A 127 8.71 16.14 -3.39
CA GLU A 127 9.19 14.81 -3.01
C GLU A 127 10.01 14.16 -4.12
N ARG A 128 9.59 14.26 -5.38
CA ARG A 128 10.35 13.73 -6.52
C ARG A 128 11.68 14.44 -6.69
N GLU A 129 11.70 15.76 -6.55
CA GLU A 129 12.94 16.56 -6.60
C GLU A 129 13.87 16.22 -5.44
N ALA A 130 13.35 16.08 -4.22
CA ALA A 130 14.11 15.66 -3.04
C ALA A 130 14.68 14.23 -3.22
N GLN A 131 13.91 13.30 -3.76
CA GLN A 131 14.38 11.96 -4.09
C GLN A 131 15.45 11.98 -5.18
N ALA A 132 15.30 12.80 -6.21
CA ALA A 132 16.30 12.96 -7.26
C ALA A 132 17.60 13.57 -6.72
N GLN A 133 17.51 14.58 -5.84
CA GLN A 133 18.65 15.18 -5.17
C GLN A 133 19.33 14.20 -4.21
N ALA A 134 18.57 13.46 -3.41
CA ALA A 134 19.10 12.41 -2.54
C ALA A 134 19.77 11.30 -3.36
N GLY A 135 19.19 10.92 -4.50
CA GLY A 135 19.77 9.98 -5.45
C GLY A 135 21.08 10.48 -6.05
N ALA A 136 21.14 11.77 -6.43
CA ALA A 136 22.37 12.39 -6.93
C ALA A 136 23.47 12.45 -5.86
N LEU A 137 23.13 12.86 -4.63
CA LEU A 137 24.06 12.87 -3.51
C LEU A 137 24.53 11.46 -3.15
N ALA A 138 23.64 10.47 -3.17
CA ALA A 138 24.01 9.07 -2.94
C ALA A 138 24.91 8.52 -4.07
N ALA A 139 24.65 8.89 -5.32
CA ALA A 139 25.48 8.51 -6.45
C ALA A 139 26.87 9.16 -6.41
N ASP A 140 26.96 10.42 -6.00
CA ASP A 140 28.23 11.11 -5.80
C ASP A 140 28.98 10.58 -4.58
N ALA A 141 28.29 10.30 -3.46
CA ALA A 141 28.88 9.65 -2.30
C ALA A 141 29.36 8.23 -2.63
N ALA A 142 28.60 7.47 -3.41
CA ALA A 142 29.02 6.16 -3.90
C ALA A 142 30.22 6.28 -4.83
N ARG A 143 30.24 7.27 -5.74
CA ARG A 143 31.40 7.54 -6.61
C ARG A 143 32.64 7.89 -5.81
N GLN A 144 32.53 8.79 -4.84
CA GLN A 144 33.61 9.14 -3.92
C GLN A 144 34.05 7.92 -3.08
N ALA A 145 33.11 7.09 -2.62
CA ALA A 145 33.42 5.86 -1.90
C ALA A 145 34.12 4.84 -2.80
N PHE A 146 33.75 4.72 -4.08
CA PHE A 146 34.42 3.87 -5.06
C PHE A 146 35.79 4.42 -5.46
N GLU A 147 35.95 5.74 -5.62
CA GLU A 147 37.25 6.38 -5.87
C GLU A 147 38.17 6.24 -4.65
N HIS A 148 37.63 6.43 -3.44
CA HIS A 148 38.33 6.19 -2.19
C HIS A 148 38.67 4.71 -2.03
N ALA A 149 37.75 3.79 -2.34
CA ALA A 149 37.98 2.35 -2.33
C ALA A 149 38.97 1.91 -3.41
N ALA A 150 38.99 2.53 -4.59
CA ALA A 150 39.98 2.26 -5.64
C ALA A 150 41.37 2.76 -5.22
N GLY A 151 41.44 3.94 -4.57
CA GLY A 151 42.64 4.46 -3.91
C GLY A 151 43.06 3.67 -2.67
N TYR A 152 42.10 2.99 -2.01
CA TYR A 152 42.33 2.07 -0.90
C TYR A 152 42.76 0.71 -1.43
N GLU A 153 42.24 0.22 -2.55
CA GLU A 153 42.61 -1.04 -3.20
C GLU A 153 44.01 -0.97 -3.82
N THR A 154 44.38 0.16 -4.42
CA THR A 154 45.78 0.42 -4.83
C THR A 154 46.74 0.48 -3.64
N ARG A 155 46.25 0.79 -2.42
CA ARG A 155 47.05 0.71 -1.17
C ARG A 155 46.93 -0.65 -0.45
N ARG A 156 45.81 -1.35 -0.56
CA ARG A 156 45.46 -2.66 0.02
C ARG A 156 46.20 -3.79 -0.68
N LEU A 157 46.42 -3.66 -1.99
CA LEU A 157 47.32 -4.54 -2.74
C LEU A 157 48.80 -4.38 -2.33
N ARG A 158 49.15 -3.35 -1.54
CA ARG A 158 50.51 -3.14 -1.02
C ARG A 158 50.65 -3.34 0.50
N ARG A 159 49.58 -3.59 1.26
CA ARG A 159 49.69 -3.77 2.72
C ARG A 159 48.75 -4.85 3.27
N ASP A 160 49.40 -5.93 3.65
CA ASP A 160 48.97 -7.04 4.51
C ASP A 160 48.34 -6.58 5.86
N ASP A 161 47.06 -6.19 5.85
CA ASP A 161 46.32 -5.89 7.09
C ASP A 161 46.14 -7.16 7.95
N PRO A 162 46.64 -7.20 9.20
CA PRO A 162 46.56 -8.39 10.07
C PRO A 162 45.13 -8.76 10.47
N GLU A 163 44.21 -7.79 10.60
CA GLU A 163 42.81 -8.05 10.99
C GLU A 163 42.05 -8.74 9.87
N THR A 164 42.17 -8.24 8.65
CA THR A 164 41.61 -8.88 7.46
C THR A 164 42.14 -10.32 7.28
N ARG A 165 43.44 -10.55 7.52
CA ARG A 165 44.02 -11.91 7.48
C ARG A 165 43.52 -12.81 8.60
N ALA A 166 43.23 -12.27 9.79
CA ALA A 166 42.63 -13.05 10.87
C ALA A 166 41.20 -13.49 10.49
N LEU A 167 40.39 -12.57 9.99
CA LEU A 167 39.01 -12.84 9.56
C LEU A 167 38.95 -13.91 8.44
N TYR A 168 39.81 -13.81 7.42
CA TYR A 168 39.83 -14.81 6.35
C TYR A 168 40.29 -16.19 6.83
N ARG A 169 41.25 -16.25 7.76
CA ARG A 169 41.69 -17.51 8.37
C ARG A 169 40.56 -18.16 9.16
N GLU A 170 39.86 -17.38 9.99
CA GLU A 170 38.71 -17.85 10.74
C GLU A 170 37.59 -18.34 9.81
N THR A 171 37.25 -17.56 8.79
CA THR A 171 36.23 -17.93 7.80
C THR A 171 36.59 -19.22 7.08
N SER A 172 37.82 -19.36 6.60
CA SER A 172 38.31 -20.58 5.94
C SER A 172 38.24 -21.80 6.85
N LEU A 173 38.62 -21.65 8.13
CA LEU A 173 38.57 -22.71 9.11
C LEU A 173 37.14 -23.18 9.40
N VAL A 174 36.19 -22.25 9.56
CA VAL A 174 34.77 -22.56 9.77
C VAL A 174 34.20 -23.32 8.57
N LEU A 175 34.50 -22.87 7.34
CA LEU A 175 34.07 -23.56 6.12
C LEU A 175 34.62 -24.98 6.07
N GLN A 176 35.91 -25.18 6.34
CA GLN A 176 36.54 -26.50 6.36
C GLN A 176 35.97 -27.43 7.44
N GLN A 177 35.67 -26.92 8.64
CA GLN A 177 35.03 -27.70 9.70
C GLN A 177 33.61 -28.13 9.29
N ARG A 178 32.83 -27.23 8.70
CA ARG A 178 31.49 -27.52 8.22
C ARG A 178 31.50 -28.56 7.09
N SER A 179 32.39 -28.41 6.11
CA SER A 179 32.58 -29.40 5.03
C SER A 179 32.94 -30.77 5.59
N ALA A 180 33.84 -30.85 6.58
CA ALA A 180 34.19 -32.11 7.23
C ALA A 180 32.99 -32.80 7.89
N ALA A 181 32.16 -32.04 8.60
CA ALA A 181 30.95 -32.56 9.24
C ALA A 181 29.93 -33.08 8.21
N LEU A 182 29.75 -32.37 7.09
CA LEU A 182 28.85 -32.78 6.02
C LEU A 182 29.35 -34.04 5.29
N LEU A 183 30.65 -34.16 5.03
CA LEU A 183 31.25 -35.36 4.47
C LEU A 183 31.08 -36.56 5.41
N ALA A 184 31.24 -36.37 6.71
CA ALA A 184 30.97 -37.42 7.70
C ALA A 184 29.50 -37.86 7.69
N ALA A 185 28.56 -36.91 7.63
CA ALA A 185 27.14 -37.20 7.51
C ALA A 185 26.79 -37.92 6.20
N ALA A 186 27.36 -37.50 5.07
CA ALA A 186 27.16 -38.14 3.77
C ALA A 186 27.64 -39.60 3.80
N ARG A 187 28.82 -39.87 4.38
CA ARG A 187 29.34 -41.24 4.58
C ARG A 187 28.40 -42.09 5.45
N ALA A 188 27.91 -41.53 6.55
CA ALA A 188 26.97 -42.23 7.43
C ALA A 188 25.64 -42.62 6.72
N LEU A 189 25.23 -41.83 5.72
CA LEU A 189 24.05 -42.09 4.88
C LEU A 189 24.33 -42.99 3.66
N GLY A 190 25.56 -43.48 3.50
CA GLY A 190 25.94 -44.40 2.42
C GLY A 190 26.39 -43.72 1.13
N ALA A 191 26.93 -42.50 1.18
CA ALA A 191 27.54 -41.86 0.01
C ALA A 191 28.65 -42.74 -0.61
N PRO A 192 28.84 -42.72 -1.96
CA PRO A 192 29.89 -43.48 -2.63
C PRO A 192 31.28 -43.16 -2.05
N ALA A 193 32.04 -44.20 -1.69
CA ALA A 193 33.33 -44.07 -1.04
C ALA A 193 34.35 -43.27 -1.86
N ASP A 194 34.38 -43.46 -3.19
CA ASP A 194 35.28 -42.75 -4.10
C ASP A 194 34.99 -41.24 -4.15
N ALA A 195 33.70 -40.87 -4.19
CA ALA A 195 33.27 -39.48 -4.21
C ALA A 195 33.58 -38.77 -2.88
N ALA A 196 33.32 -39.44 -1.76
CA ALA A 196 33.68 -38.93 -0.43
C ALA A 196 35.21 -38.81 -0.28
N GLY A 197 35.97 -39.81 -0.74
CA GLY A 197 37.43 -39.83 -0.68
C GLY A 197 38.09 -38.70 -1.48
N SER A 198 37.55 -38.36 -2.66
CA SER A 198 38.03 -37.23 -3.46
C SER A 198 37.86 -35.89 -2.73
N LEU A 199 36.71 -35.68 -2.08
CA LEU A 199 36.45 -34.45 -1.31
C LEU A 199 37.26 -34.39 -0.01
N ASP A 200 37.48 -35.53 0.66
CA ASP A 200 38.36 -35.62 1.83
C ASP A 200 39.82 -35.29 1.47
N ALA A 201 40.30 -35.71 0.29
CA ALA A 201 41.63 -35.35 -0.20
C ALA A 201 41.76 -33.83 -0.42
N ARG A 202 40.78 -33.20 -1.09
CA ARG A 202 40.72 -31.74 -1.27
C ARG A 202 40.67 -30.99 0.05
N LEU A 203 39.89 -31.48 1.02
CA LEU A 203 39.84 -30.91 2.38
C LEU A 203 41.22 -30.97 3.05
N ALA A 204 41.94 -32.09 2.92
CA ALA A 204 43.27 -32.26 3.48
C ALA A 204 44.32 -31.34 2.81
N GLU A 205 44.19 -31.08 1.50
CA GLU A 205 45.02 -30.09 0.79
C GLU A 205 44.77 -28.67 1.31
N LEU A 206 43.51 -28.26 1.44
CA LEU A 206 43.15 -26.93 1.95
C LEU A 206 43.64 -26.70 3.38
N ARG A 207 43.60 -27.73 4.24
CA ARG A 207 44.13 -27.66 5.62
C ARG A 207 45.64 -27.48 5.68
N ARG A 208 46.37 -27.92 4.66
CA ARG A 208 47.84 -27.79 4.56
C ARG A 208 48.28 -26.52 3.84
N ALA A 209 47.35 -25.74 3.30
CA ALA A 209 47.67 -24.53 2.55
C ALA A 209 48.39 -23.51 3.45
N PRO A 210 49.55 -22.97 3.02
CA PRO A 210 50.37 -22.08 3.86
C PRO A 210 49.73 -20.71 4.11
N ARG A 211 48.72 -20.33 3.32
CA ARG A 211 47.99 -19.07 3.43
C ARG A 211 46.50 -19.35 3.38
N ALA A 212 45.91 -19.62 4.55
CA ALA A 212 44.49 -19.95 4.68
C ALA A 212 43.55 -18.81 4.22
N GLU A 213 44.06 -17.58 4.17
CA GLU A 213 43.35 -16.42 3.62
C GLU A 213 43.19 -16.43 2.09
N LEU A 214 44.04 -17.18 1.37
CA LEU A 214 43.97 -17.27 -0.11
C LEU A 214 43.11 -18.44 -0.60
N VAL A 215 42.56 -19.24 0.31
CA VAL A 215 41.83 -20.47 -0.03
C VAL A 215 40.35 -20.45 0.37
N VAL A 216 39.84 -19.28 0.77
CA VAL A 216 38.44 -19.12 1.22
C VAL A 216 37.46 -19.50 0.11
N GLU A 217 37.72 -19.08 -1.13
CA GLU A 217 36.88 -19.45 -2.28
C GLU A 217 36.89 -20.96 -2.55
N GLN A 218 38.05 -21.61 -2.34
CA GLN A 218 38.20 -23.06 -2.53
C GLN A 218 37.51 -23.84 -1.41
N ALA A 219 37.54 -23.31 -0.18
CA ALA A 219 36.81 -23.86 0.96
C ALA A 219 35.29 -23.72 0.80
N ASP A 220 34.81 -22.59 0.25
CA ASP A 220 33.41 -22.39 -0.10
C ASP A 220 32.94 -23.35 -1.20
N ALA A 221 33.76 -23.53 -2.26
CA ALA A 221 33.50 -24.52 -3.29
C ALA A 221 33.44 -25.96 -2.74
N LEU A 222 34.37 -26.31 -1.83
CA LEU A 222 34.34 -27.61 -1.15
C LEU A 222 33.07 -27.80 -0.31
N LEU A 223 32.60 -26.74 0.37
CA LEU A 223 31.37 -26.79 1.13
C LEU A 223 30.15 -27.06 0.23
N ALA A 224 30.09 -26.41 -0.93
CA ALA A 224 29.03 -26.65 -1.92
C ALA A 224 29.06 -28.11 -2.42
N ASP A 225 30.24 -28.63 -2.74
CA ASP A 225 30.42 -30.02 -3.19
C ASP A 225 30.01 -31.03 -2.09
N ALA A 226 30.36 -30.75 -0.83
CA ALA A 226 29.98 -31.59 0.31
C ALA A 226 28.45 -31.59 0.56
N LEU A 227 27.78 -30.44 0.41
CA LEU A 227 26.32 -30.35 0.47
C LEU A 227 25.66 -31.14 -0.66
N ALA A 228 26.20 -31.08 -1.88
CA ALA A 228 25.71 -31.85 -3.01
C ALA A 228 25.86 -33.36 -2.78
N LEU A 229 27.00 -33.82 -2.26
CA LEU A 229 27.22 -35.22 -1.93
C LEU A 229 26.27 -35.72 -0.82
N LEU A 230 26.05 -34.90 0.21
CA LEU A 230 25.05 -35.20 1.25
C LEU A 230 23.64 -35.32 0.65
N GLY A 231 23.30 -34.41 -0.27
CA GLY A 231 22.05 -34.48 -1.03
C GLY A 231 21.93 -35.78 -1.81
N GLN A 232 22.94 -36.17 -2.57
CA GLN A 232 22.94 -37.43 -3.31
C GLN A 232 22.72 -38.63 -2.40
N ALA A 233 23.39 -38.66 -1.24
CA ALA A 233 23.22 -39.72 -0.25
C ALA A 233 21.78 -39.76 0.28
N ARG A 234 21.18 -38.61 0.58
CA ARG A 234 19.78 -38.49 1.04
C ARG A 234 18.78 -38.91 -0.02
N ALA A 235 19.02 -38.66 -1.30
CA ALA A 235 18.04 -38.88 -2.37
C ALA A 235 17.51 -40.32 -2.46
N GLY A 236 18.28 -41.31 -1.99
CA GLY A 236 17.88 -42.71 -1.90
C GLY A 236 17.01 -43.08 -0.70
N HIS A 237 16.77 -42.15 0.23
CA HIS A 237 16.02 -42.35 1.47
C HIS A 237 14.69 -41.57 1.46
N PRO A 238 13.65 -42.06 2.17
CA PRO A 238 12.39 -41.34 2.29
C PRO A 238 12.50 -40.13 3.23
N VAL A 239 11.68 -39.09 2.98
CA VAL A 239 11.66 -37.89 3.82
C VAL A 239 11.15 -38.21 5.22
N THR A 240 12.02 -38.06 6.22
CA THR A 240 11.67 -38.27 7.63
C THR A 240 11.33 -36.96 8.35
N PRO A 241 10.61 -37.00 9.49
CA PRO A 241 10.42 -35.81 10.32
C PRO A 241 11.75 -35.14 10.75
N GLY A 242 12.80 -35.94 10.96
CA GLY A 242 14.14 -35.43 11.26
C GLY A 242 14.75 -34.64 10.11
N GLU A 243 14.51 -35.04 8.86
CA GLU A 243 14.97 -34.29 7.68
C GLU A 243 14.20 -32.99 7.46
N ARG A 244 12.91 -32.97 7.77
CA ARG A 244 12.12 -31.72 7.81
C ARG A 244 12.67 -30.77 8.87
N GLY A 245 12.95 -31.27 10.07
CA GLY A 245 13.60 -30.50 11.13
C GLY A 245 14.96 -29.95 10.71
N ALA A 246 15.79 -30.77 10.04
CA ALA A 246 17.08 -30.34 9.52
C ALA A 246 16.94 -29.26 8.42
N LEU A 247 15.93 -29.35 7.56
CA LEU A 247 15.64 -28.31 6.56
C LEU A 247 15.25 -26.99 7.22
N LEU A 248 14.38 -27.03 8.24
CA LEU A 248 13.95 -25.84 8.99
C LEU A 248 15.14 -25.12 9.64
N GLU A 249 15.99 -25.86 10.35
CA GLU A 249 17.18 -25.30 10.99
C GLU A 249 18.17 -24.76 9.96
N ALA A 250 18.46 -25.51 8.89
CA ALA A 250 19.36 -25.06 7.84
C ALA A 250 18.85 -23.83 7.08
N ALA A 251 17.53 -23.67 6.94
CA ALA A 251 16.91 -22.48 6.36
C ALA A 251 17.06 -21.26 7.29
N ARG A 252 16.80 -21.42 8.59
CA ARG A 252 16.95 -20.35 9.59
C ARG A 252 18.38 -19.84 9.68
N GLU A 253 19.37 -20.73 9.70
CA GLU A 253 20.80 -20.35 9.68
C GLU A 253 21.17 -19.47 8.47
N ARG A 254 20.41 -19.56 7.37
CA ARG A 254 20.61 -18.79 6.13
C ARG A 254 19.69 -17.57 6.03
N GLY A 255 19.05 -17.17 7.14
CA GLY A 255 18.14 -16.03 7.17
C GLY A 255 16.85 -16.24 6.38
N LEU A 256 16.45 -17.49 6.14
CA LEU A 256 15.18 -17.83 5.51
C LEU A 256 14.15 -18.20 6.59
N ALA A 257 12.93 -17.73 6.41
CA ALA A 257 11.78 -18.23 7.14
C ALA A 257 11.30 -19.52 6.45
N ALA A 258 11.20 -20.60 7.23
CA ALA A 258 10.71 -21.88 6.75
C ALA A 258 9.46 -22.26 7.55
N VAL A 259 8.36 -22.56 6.85
CA VAL A 259 7.05 -22.84 7.43
C VAL A 259 6.48 -24.09 6.79
N GLU A 260 6.01 -25.03 7.61
CA GLU A 260 5.28 -26.20 7.14
C GLU A 260 3.85 -25.78 6.78
N GLY A 261 3.43 -26.03 5.54
CA GLY A 261 2.09 -25.73 5.05
C GLY A 261 1.42 -26.95 4.43
N GLU A 262 0.18 -26.76 3.96
CA GLU A 262 -0.61 -27.84 3.33
C GLU A 262 0.04 -28.43 2.06
N ARG A 263 0.94 -27.66 1.43
CA ARG A 263 1.66 -28.02 0.20
C ARG A 263 3.10 -28.46 0.46
N GLY A 264 3.41 -28.82 1.70
CA GLY A 264 4.76 -29.11 2.15
C GLY A 264 5.48 -27.87 2.71
N MET A 265 6.81 -27.89 2.67
CA MET A 265 7.64 -26.85 3.25
C MET A 265 7.71 -25.60 2.36
N GLU A 266 7.40 -24.44 2.92
CA GLU A 266 7.57 -23.14 2.26
C GLU A 266 8.77 -22.38 2.82
N LEU A 267 9.65 -21.90 1.95
CA LEU A 267 10.78 -21.04 2.26
C LEU A 267 10.53 -19.62 1.74
N ARG A 268 10.76 -18.63 2.60
CA ARG A 268 10.63 -17.19 2.31
C ARG A 268 11.82 -16.44 2.86
N GLY A 269 12.12 -15.27 2.28
CA GLY A 269 13.14 -14.40 2.83
C GLY A 269 13.82 -13.52 1.79
N PRO A 270 14.71 -12.62 2.25
CA PRO A 270 15.28 -11.56 1.42
C PRO A 270 16.11 -12.11 0.24
N HIS A 271 16.73 -13.29 0.40
CA HIS A 271 17.49 -13.94 -0.67
C HIS A 271 16.60 -14.41 -1.83
N ILE A 272 15.36 -14.83 -1.53
CA ILE A 272 14.36 -15.25 -2.52
C ILE A 272 13.72 -14.03 -3.17
N ASP A 273 13.34 -13.03 -2.38
CA ASP A 273 12.66 -11.83 -2.88
C ASP A 273 13.54 -10.95 -3.76
N ARG A 274 14.83 -10.81 -3.40
CA ARG A 274 15.78 -9.94 -4.11
C ARG A 274 16.57 -10.68 -5.19
N ALA A 275 16.62 -12.02 -5.14
CA ALA A 275 17.35 -12.86 -6.09
C ALA A 275 18.83 -12.44 -6.30
N GLN A 276 19.52 -12.03 -5.24
CA GLN A 276 20.92 -11.62 -5.29
C GLN A 276 21.85 -12.83 -5.42
N ALA A 277 22.89 -12.74 -6.25
CA ALA A 277 23.75 -13.88 -6.61
C ALA A 277 24.33 -14.63 -5.38
N ALA A 278 24.85 -13.92 -4.38
CA ALA A 278 25.39 -14.55 -3.17
C ALA A 278 24.31 -15.29 -2.35
N GLY A 279 23.13 -14.67 -2.19
CA GLY A 279 21.99 -15.30 -1.51
C GLY A 279 21.45 -16.51 -2.28
N LEU A 280 21.41 -16.44 -3.61
CA LEU A 280 20.97 -17.55 -4.45
C LEU A 280 21.93 -18.74 -4.39
N ARG A 281 23.24 -18.53 -4.22
CA ARG A 281 24.17 -19.64 -3.95
C ARG A 281 23.87 -20.33 -2.63
N GLN A 282 23.54 -19.58 -1.58
CA GLN A 282 23.16 -20.16 -0.28
C GLN A 282 21.84 -20.96 -0.37
N VAL A 283 20.86 -20.44 -1.10
CA VAL A 283 19.59 -21.14 -1.39
C VAL A 283 19.87 -22.40 -2.22
N ALA A 284 20.68 -22.32 -3.27
CA ALA A 284 21.04 -23.47 -4.10
C ALA A 284 21.75 -24.56 -3.29
N GLY A 285 22.69 -24.20 -2.41
CA GLY A 285 23.35 -25.15 -1.51
C GLY A 285 22.38 -25.82 -0.53
N LEU A 286 21.37 -25.09 -0.03
CA LEU A 286 20.29 -25.66 0.78
C LEU A 286 19.48 -26.69 -0.03
N LEU A 287 19.06 -26.33 -1.24
CA LEU A 287 18.29 -27.22 -2.12
C LEU A 287 19.11 -28.44 -2.59
N ALA A 288 20.42 -28.29 -2.74
CA ALA A 288 21.32 -29.40 -3.06
C ALA A 288 21.38 -30.40 -1.91
N ALA A 289 21.52 -29.93 -0.66
CA ALA A 289 21.52 -30.80 0.52
C ALA A 289 20.15 -31.44 0.82
N HIS A 290 19.07 -30.89 0.25
CA HIS A 290 17.70 -31.33 0.45
C HIS A 290 17.06 -31.72 -0.91
N PRO A 291 17.41 -32.92 -1.42
CA PRO A 291 17.20 -33.30 -2.83
C PRO A 291 15.78 -33.72 -3.17
N HIS A 292 14.91 -33.97 -2.18
CA HIS A 292 13.61 -34.59 -2.41
C HIS A 292 12.66 -33.69 -3.20
N GLY A 293 12.08 -34.25 -4.25
CA GLY A 293 11.04 -33.61 -5.07
C GLY A 293 11.48 -32.39 -5.87
N GLY A 294 10.51 -31.86 -6.61
CA GLY A 294 10.62 -30.57 -7.27
C GLY A 294 10.48 -29.41 -6.28
N VAL A 295 10.94 -28.24 -6.71
CA VAL A 295 10.89 -26.95 -6.04
C VAL A 295 10.00 -26.04 -6.88
N GLN A 296 8.93 -25.55 -6.28
CA GLN A 296 7.97 -24.66 -6.91
C GLN A 296 8.28 -23.22 -6.50
N ILE A 297 8.55 -22.36 -7.47
CA ILE A 297 8.65 -20.92 -7.26
C ILE A 297 7.23 -20.36 -7.26
N LEU A 298 6.75 -19.99 -6.08
CA LEU A 298 5.42 -19.44 -5.88
C LEU A 298 5.43 -17.93 -6.11
N VAL A 299 4.57 -17.47 -7.01
CA VAL A 299 4.21 -16.05 -7.14
C VAL A 299 2.94 -15.82 -6.32
N ILE A 300 3.05 -15.08 -5.22
CA ILE A 300 1.93 -14.84 -4.29
C ILE A 300 1.53 -13.36 -4.37
N GLY A 301 0.28 -13.07 -4.70
CA GLY A 301 -0.24 -11.71 -4.70
C GLY A 301 -1.49 -11.49 -5.57
N PRO A 302 -2.04 -10.27 -5.57
CA PRO A 302 -3.25 -9.94 -6.30
C PRO A 302 -3.00 -9.95 -7.82
N VAL A 303 -4.06 -10.22 -8.59
CA VAL A 303 -4.03 -10.34 -10.06
C VAL A 303 -3.37 -9.13 -10.73
N ALA A 304 -3.60 -7.92 -10.21
CA ALA A 304 -3.03 -6.68 -10.72
C ALA A 304 -1.49 -6.65 -10.72
N ARG A 305 -0.82 -7.43 -9.86
CA ARG A 305 0.65 -7.50 -9.77
C ARG A 305 1.26 -8.74 -10.43
N ARG A 306 0.44 -9.55 -11.11
CA ARG A 306 0.83 -10.84 -11.70
C ARG A 306 1.99 -10.74 -12.69
N SER A 307 1.99 -9.73 -13.56
CA SER A 307 3.05 -9.53 -14.56
C SER A 307 4.40 -9.19 -13.92
N ALA A 308 4.41 -8.34 -12.89
CA ALA A 308 5.62 -8.03 -12.12
C ALA A 308 6.12 -9.24 -11.32
N GLY A 309 5.21 -10.00 -10.70
CA GLY A 309 5.53 -11.24 -9.99
C GLY A 309 6.17 -12.29 -10.91
N ARG A 310 5.59 -12.53 -12.10
CA ARG A 310 6.16 -13.43 -13.13
C ARG A 310 7.59 -13.06 -13.51
N ARG A 311 7.87 -11.78 -13.75
CA ARG A 311 9.23 -11.32 -14.10
C ARG A 311 10.23 -11.61 -12.97
N ARG A 312 9.85 -11.37 -11.72
CA ARG A 312 10.72 -11.67 -10.57
C ARG A 312 10.92 -13.18 -10.39
N ALA A 313 9.87 -13.99 -10.54
CA ALA A 313 9.98 -15.46 -10.50
C ALA A 313 10.87 -16.00 -11.62
N ALA A 314 10.78 -15.45 -12.84
CA ALA A 314 11.67 -15.80 -13.94
C ALA A 314 13.14 -15.42 -13.64
N ALA A 315 13.38 -14.25 -13.03
CA ALA A 315 14.72 -13.83 -12.61
C ALA A 315 15.28 -14.75 -11.51
N LEU A 316 14.45 -15.12 -10.52
CA LEU A 316 14.79 -16.08 -9.47
C LEU A 316 15.10 -17.46 -10.08
N HIS A 317 14.26 -17.95 -10.98
CA HIS A 317 14.47 -19.21 -11.71
C HIS A 317 15.81 -19.21 -12.45
N ALA A 318 16.06 -18.20 -13.29
CA ALA A 318 17.32 -18.07 -14.02
C ALA A 318 18.53 -17.89 -13.09
N GLY A 319 18.33 -17.29 -11.91
CA GLY A 319 19.36 -17.16 -10.89
C GLY A 319 19.69 -18.50 -10.21
N LEU A 320 18.68 -19.30 -9.86
CA LEU A 320 18.86 -20.63 -9.26
C LEU A 320 19.50 -21.63 -10.23
N LEU A 321 19.13 -21.57 -11.51
CA LEU A 321 19.81 -22.35 -12.56
C LEU A 321 21.30 -22.00 -12.65
N ARG A 322 21.63 -20.71 -12.67
CA ARG A 322 23.03 -20.25 -12.67
C ARG A 322 23.78 -20.62 -11.38
N ALA A 323 23.06 -20.77 -10.27
CA ALA A 323 23.61 -21.24 -9.00
C ALA A 323 23.71 -22.77 -8.92
N GLY A 324 23.34 -23.51 -9.97
CA GLY A 324 23.55 -24.96 -10.06
C GLY A 324 22.35 -25.82 -9.66
N VAL A 325 21.16 -25.26 -9.46
CA VAL A 325 19.95 -26.05 -9.21
C VAL A 325 19.51 -26.71 -10.54
N PRO A 326 19.26 -28.03 -10.58
CA PRO A 326 18.82 -28.71 -11.80
C PRO A 326 17.49 -28.18 -12.34
N ALA A 327 17.39 -28.01 -13.65
CA ALA A 327 16.21 -27.41 -14.29
C ALA A 327 14.96 -28.27 -14.10
N GLU A 328 15.10 -29.58 -14.13
CA GLU A 328 14.04 -30.56 -13.90
C GLU A 328 13.45 -30.49 -12.48
N ARG A 329 14.18 -29.91 -11.52
CA ARG A 329 13.67 -29.67 -10.17
C ARG A 329 12.93 -28.35 -10.06
N LEU A 330 13.06 -27.40 -10.99
CA LEU A 330 12.46 -26.09 -10.85
C LEU A 330 11.16 -25.97 -11.67
N SER A 331 10.13 -25.43 -11.05
CA SER A 331 8.89 -25.03 -11.74
C SER A 331 8.38 -23.71 -11.19
N ILE A 332 7.67 -22.94 -12.01
CA ILE A 332 7.04 -21.68 -11.57
C ILE A 332 5.53 -21.94 -11.43
N VAL A 333 4.98 -21.64 -10.27
CA VAL A 333 3.57 -21.82 -9.94
C VAL A 333 2.99 -20.49 -9.45
N GLU A 334 1.81 -20.15 -9.94
CA GLU A 334 1.13 -18.91 -9.56
C GLU A 334 0.02 -19.19 -8.57
N VAL A 335 0.05 -18.46 -7.46
CA VAL A 335 -0.98 -18.54 -6.42
C VAL A 335 -1.67 -17.20 -6.35
N VAL A 336 -2.92 -17.15 -6.84
CA VAL A 336 -3.77 -15.97 -6.72
C VAL A 336 -4.35 -15.97 -5.32
N ALA A 337 -3.86 -15.05 -4.49
CA ALA A 337 -4.34 -14.85 -3.14
C ALA A 337 -4.34 -13.35 -2.85
N ASP A 338 -5.38 -12.90 -2.16
CA ASP A 338 -5.44 -11.54 -1.63
C ASP A 338 -4.64 -11.52 -0.32
N VAL A 339 -3.40 -11.07 -0.40
CA VAL A 339 -2.46 -11.05 0.73
C VAL A 339 -1.91 -9.65 0.92
N GLU A 340 -1.74 -9.25 2.19
CA GLU A 340 -1.21 -7.94 2.56
C GLU A 340 0.20 -7.68 1.98
N ALA A 341 1.02 -8.73 1.86
CA ALA A 341 2.38 -8.66 1.32
C ALA A 341 2.56 -9.63 0.14
N PRO A 342 2.36 -9.16 -1.11
CA PRO A 342 2.68 -9.96 -2.29
C PRO A 342 4.20 -10.18 -2.39
N GLY A 343 4.62 -11.41 -2.70
CA GLY A 343 6.02 -11.82 -2.62
C GLY A 343 6.33 -13.11 -3.38
N LEU A 344 7.58 -13.56 -3.25
CA LEU A 344 8.03 -14.84 -3.79
C LEU A 344 8.27 -15.82 -2.64
N ALA A 345 7.96 -17.09 -2.89
CA ALA A 345 8.32 -18.19 -1.99
C ALA A 345 8.84 -19.38 -2.80
N LEU A 346 9.60 -20.26 -2.14
CA LEU A 346 9.92 -21.58 -2.66
C LEU A 346 9.10 -22.60 -1.88
N SER A 347 8.32 -23.42 -2.57
CA SER A 347 7.63 -24.57 -1.98
C SER A 347 8.37 -25.86 -2.35
N LEU A 348 8.55 -26.74 -1.37
CA LEU A 348 9.17 -28.06 -1.49
C LEU A 348 8.12 -29.12 -1.12
N PRO A 349 7.29 -29.59 -2.06
CA PRO A 349 6.13 -30.42 -1.73
C PRO A 349 6.44 -31.82 -1.19
N ALA A 350 7.66 -32.31 -1.41
CA ALA A 350 8.10 -33.59 -0.87
C ALA A 350 8.47 -33.52 0.63
N TYR A 351 8.67 -32.31 1.16
CA TYR A 351 8.97 -32.05 2.56
C TYR A 351 7.73 -31.58 3.27
#